data_AF-A0AAX6GF17-F1
#
_entry.id   AF-A0AAX6GF17-F1
#
_cell.length_a   1.000
_cell.length_b   1.000
_cell.length_c   1.000
_cell.angle_alpha   90.00
_cell.angle_beta   90.00
_cell.angle_gamma   90.00
#
_symmetry.space_group_name_H-M   'P 1'
#
loop_
_entity.id
_entity.type
_entity.pdbx_description
1 polymer ?
#
loop_
_entity_poly.entity_id
_entity_poly.type
_entity_poly.pdbx_seq_one_letter_code
_entity_poly.pdbx_strand_id
1 'polypeptide(L)'
;MWKQFLSKFPKKSSKSGDASTSNPNSPHSARNSGSGSASGNSVQWSTSSSSGGGGGGGSGSRSANPKRTSSAVFPSSVDSGVEPLLSFKDVSVQERPNLFISKLNLCSVVFDFSDPNKNSAEKDVKRQTLINLIEFISSDASRFTEPMISASCKMLAANLFRVFPPNYRSSSGGGETEEEEPTFDPAWSHLQLVYDFLLKFVASSSLDSKVGKKYIDHAFILKLLELFDSEDPRERDCLKTVLHRIYGKFMVHRPFIRKSVSNIFYQFVFETERHNGIAELLEVFGSVISGFALPLKEEHKIFLWRALIPLHKPKSVGVYLQQLTYCVTQFVEKEPKLASTVIMGLLKYWPITNCQKEVMFLSELEEVLEATNVMEFQKCMVPLFRRIGYCLHSPHFQVAERALFLWNNDHVISMIAQNRQAVMPMIVPALERNSKNHWNQAVLNLTANARKMFSEMDNELFSACQKKFEEEEEKKMSVEEKRRTTWEWLEAAASFKPVTGNTAVLVRAVSSGAAVATLS
;
A
#
# COMPACT_ATOMS: atom_id res chain seq x y z
N MET A 1 -3.07 17.67 -14.23
CA MET A 1 -2.46 16.46 -14.84
C MET A 1 -3.01 15.17 -14.22
N TRP A 2 -4.34 15.02 -14.11
CA TRP A 2 -4.98 13.86 -13.45
C TRP A 2 -5.89 13.03 -14.38
N LYS A 3 -6.00 13.38 -15.66
CA LYS A 3 -6.81 12.63 -16.64
C LYS A 3 -6.04 11.58 -17.45
N GLN A 4 -4.71 11.52 -17.33
CA GLN A 4 -3.87 10.53 -18.05
C GLN A 4 -3.50 9.30 -17.20
N PHE A 5 -3.84 9.28 -15.91
CA PHE A 5 -3.49 8.19 -15.00
C PHE A 5 -4.48 7.01 -15.01
N LEU A 6 -5.63 7.12 -15.69
CA LEU A 6 -6.69 6.09 -15.67
C LEU A 6 -6.81 5.25 -16.95
N SER A 7 -5.97 5.48 -17.97
CA SER A 7 -6.06 4.74 -19.25
C SER A 7 -5.14 3.53 -19.38
N LYS A 8 -4.36 3.18 -18.34
CA LYS A 8 -3.42 2.04 -18.35
C LYS A 8 -3.73 0.98 -17.30
N PHE A 9 -4.99 0.59 -17.16
CA PHE A 9 -5.36 -0.65 -16.46
C PHE A 9 -6.08 -1.59 -17.44
N PRO A 10 -5.65 -2.86 -17.56
CA PRO A 10 -6.28 -3.81 -18.48
C PRO A 10 -7.65 -4.25 -17.93
N LYS A 11 -8.72 -3.94 -18.67
CA LYS A 11 -10.07 -4.46 -18.40
C LYS A 11 -10.12 -5.94 -18.78
N LYS A 12 -10.49 -6.80 -17.83
CA LYS A 12 -10.90 -8.20 -18.05
C LYS A 12 -11.99 -8.25 -19.12
N SER A 13 -11.77 -9.04 -20.16
CA SER A 13 -12.74 -9.43 -21.16
C SER A 13 -13.66 -10.53 -20.61
N SER A 14 -14.96 -10.27 -20.54
CA SER A 14 -15.98 -11.31 -20.38
C SER A 14 -16.45 -11.76 -21.76
N LYS A 15 -16.26 -13.05 -22.03
CA LYS A 15 -16.54 -13.74 -23.28
C LYS A 15 -18.05 -13.87 -23.55
N SER A 16 -18.34 -13.83 -24.84
CA SER A 16 -19.62 -13.99 -25.53
C SER A 16 -20.32 -15.34 -25.32
N GLY A 17 -21.65 -15.30 -25.37
CA GLY A 17 -22.53 -16.43 -25.67
C GLY A 17 -23.74 -15.92 -26.46
N ASP A 18 -23.72 -16.14 -27.78
CA ASP A 18 -24.84 -15.88 -28.69
C ASP A 18 -25.84 -17.04 -28.63
N ALA A 19 -27.14 -16.72 -28.57
CA ALA A 19 -28.21 -17.53 -29.16
C ALA A 19 -29.47 -16.66 -29.41
N SER A 20 -29.64 -16.30 -30.68
CA SER A 20 -30.88 -16.05 -31.46
C SER A 20 -32.25 -16.07 -30.77
N THR A 21 -33.09 -15.05 -31.01
CA THR A 21 -34.30 -15.14 -31.88
C THR A 21 -35.09 -13.81 -31.99
N SER A 22 -35.24 -13.36 -33.23
CA SER A 22 -36.39 -12.74 -33.93
C SER A 22 -37.52 -11.95 -33.22
N ASN A 23 -37.70 -10.73 -33.76
CA ASN A 23 -38.92 -9.97 -34.08
C ASN A 23 -39.71 -9.17 -33.01
N PRO A 24 -40.05 -7.90 -33.33
CA PRO A 24 -41.03 -7.08 -32.59
C PRO A 24 -42.41 -7.10 -33.28
N ASN A 25 -43.49 -7.07 -32.49
CA ASN A 25 -44.83 -6.70 -32.93
C ASN A 25 -45.51 -5.84 -31.84
N SER A 26 -45.87 -4.61 -32.20
CA SER A 26 -46.96 -3.81 -31.58
C SER A 26 -48.33 -4.41 -31.99
N PRO A 27 -49.53 -3.83 -31.71
CA PRO A 27 -49.93 -2.67 -30.89
C PRO A 27 -51.24 -2.85 -30.04
N HIS A 28 -51.67 -1.76 -29.39
CA HIS A 28 -53.06 -1.29 -29.16
C HIS A 28 -53.88 -1.56 -27.87
N SER A 29 -54.58 -0.46 -27.52
CA SER A 29 -55.83 -0.26 -26.75
C SER A 29 -55.70 -0.21 -25.21
N ALA A 30 -55.83 0.95 -24.56
CA ALA A 30 -56.99 1.84 -24.37
C ALA A 30 -58.08 1.27 -23.44
N ARG A 31 -58.23 1.87 -22.24
CA ARG A 31 -59.50 2.47 -21.77
C ARG A 31 -59.36 3.16 -20.42
N ASN A 32 -60.35 4.01 -20.22
CA ASN A 32 -60.44 5.24 -19.43
C ASN A 32 -61.38 5.05 -18.23
N SER A 33 -61.20 5.85 -17.17
CA SER A 33 -62.21 6.38 -16.21
C SER A 33 -61.47 6.88 -14.97
N GLY A 34 -61.69 8.05 -14.37
CA GLY A 34 -62.68 9.12 -14.59
C GLY A 34 -63.21 9.63 -13.24
N SER A 35 -63.11 10.96 -13.03
CA SER A 35 -63.71 11.84 -11.99
C SER A 35 -62.74 12.36 -10.91
N GLY A 36 -62.72 13.64 -10.54
CA GLY A 36 -63.49 14.81 -10.99
C GLY A 36 -63.50 15.91 -9.92
N SER A 37 -63.37 17.17 -10.37
CA SER A 37 -63.62 18.47 -9.71
C SER A 37 -62.59 18.96 -8.67
N ALA A 38 -61.87 20.09 -8.79
CA ALA A 38 -62.01 21.44 -9.38
C ALA A 38 -62.49 22.55 -8.42
N SER A 39 -61.75 23.67 -8.50
CA SER A 39 -62.05 25.05 -8.06
C SER A 39 -61.92 25.36 -6.56
N GLY A 40 -61.36 26.47 -6.09
CA GLY A 40 -60.87 27.69 -6.73
C GLY A 40 -61.05 28.89 -5.79
N ASN A 41 -60.12 29.84 -5.91
CA ASN A 41 -60.16 31.26 -5.53
C ASN A 41 -59.82 31.79 -4.13
N SER A 42 -59.16 32.95 -4.25
CA SER A 42 -58.62 33.93 -3.32
C SER A 42 -59.68 34.84 -2.67
N VAL A 43 -59.28 35.57 -1.61
CA VAL A 43 -59.31 37.06 -1.47
C VAL A 43 -59.16 37.47 0.01
N GLN A 44 -58.52 38.64 0.19
CA GLN A 44 -58.23 39.46 1.37
C GLN A 44 -59.40 39.69 2.36
N TRP A 45 -59.11 40.04 3.63
CA TRP A 45 -59.07 41.45 4.17
C TRP A 45 -59.25 41.50 5.72
N SER A 46 -58.32 42.20 6.38
CA SER A 46 -58.39 43.10 7.56
C SER A 46 -59.30 42.89 8.81
N THR A 47 -58.63 43.13 9.96
CA THR A 47 -58.98 43.96 11.14
C THR A 47 -60.21 43.68 12.02
N SER A 48 -59.93 43.51 13.31
CA SER A 48 -60.56 44.20 14.48
C SER A 48 -59.85 43.71 15.75
N SER A 49 -59.10 44.55 16.48
CA SER A 49 -59.52 45.47 17.56
C SER A 49 -60.17 44.80 18.78
N SER A 50 -59.43 44.74 19.89
CA SER A 50 -60.00 44.71 21.24
C SER A 50 -59.19 45.62 22.16
N SER A 51 -59.92 46.53 22.78
CA SER A 51 -59.52 47.65 23.63
C SER A 51 -59.46 47.29 25.11
N GLY A 52 -58.77 48.15 25.88
CA GLY A 52 -58.85 48.28 27.35
C GLY A 52 -57.45 48.43 27.96
N GLY A 53 -57.08 49.47 28.70
CA GLY A 53 -57.77 50.64 29.23
C GLY A 53 -57.02 51.13 30.49
N GLY A 54 -56.73 52.44 30.57
CA GLY A 54 -56.29 53.18 31.78
C GLY A 54 -54.81 53.06 32.16
N GLY A 55 -54.06 54.10 32.54
CA GLY A 55 -54.34 55.49 32.87
C GLY A 55 -53.22 56.00 33.79
N GLY A 56 -52.82 57.29 33.68
CA GLY A 56 -51.96 57.96 34.66
C GLY A 56 -50.78 58.73 34.05
N GLY A 57 -50.85 60.07 34.12
CA GLY A 57 -49.96 61.00 33.44
C GLY A 57 -48.72 61.46 34.21
N GLY A 58 -47.95 62.35 33.57
CA GLY A 58 -46.84 63.10 34.17
C GLY A 58 -45.91 63.71 33.12
N SER A 59 -46.00 65.03 32.92
CA SER A 59 -45.16 65.84 32.02
C SER A 59 -43.69 65.88 32.43
N GLY A 60 -42.78 65.97 31.45
CA GLY A 60 -41.38 66.34 31.67
C GLY A 60 -40.52 66.29 30.41
N SER A 61 -40.25 67.45 29.82
CA SER A 61 -39.32 67.65 28.70
C SER A 61 -37.85 67.49 29.14
N ARG A 62 -37.02 66.77 28.36
CA ARG A 62 -35.70 67.23 27.82
C ARG A 62 -34.86 66.09 27.22
N SER A 63 -34.17 66.46 26.14
CA SER A 63 -33.15 65.80 25.31
C SER A 63 -32.01 65.04 26.02
N ALA A 64 -31.55 63.91 25.45
CA ALA A 64 -30.12 63.59 25.19
C ALA A 64 -29.89 62.14 24.65
N ASN A 65 -29.16 62.04 23.53
CA ASN A 65 -28.32 60.97 22.95
C ASN A 65 -28.55 59.45 23.23
N PRO A 66 -28.38 58.58 22.20
CA PRO A 66 -28.53 57.13 22.34
C PRO A 66 -27.29 56.46 22.95
N LYS A 67 -27.48 55.67 24.01
CA LYS A 67 -26.46 54.77 24.57
C LYS A 67 -26.51 53.40 23.88
N ARG A 68 -25.41 53.10 23.20
CA ARG A 68 -24.76 51.79 22.93
C ARG A 68 -25.57 50.53 23.29
N THR A 69 -25.85 49.75 22.27
CA THR A 69 -26.35 48.37 22.36
C THR A 69 -25.35 47.46 23.06
N SER A 70 -25.88 46.67 23.98
CA SER A 70 -25.19 45.64 24.76
C SER A 70 -24.70 44.50 23.86
N SER A 71 -23.45 44.11 24.05
CA SER A 71 -22.85 42.86 23.59
C SER A 71 -23.63 41.65 24.13
N ALA A 72 -24.00 40.71 23.25
CA ALA A 72 -24.52 39.41 23.65
C ALA A 72 -23.40 38.60 24.32
N VAL A 73 -23.59 38.29 25.60
CA VAL A 73 -22.76 37.37 26.37
C VAL A 73 -23.21 35.95 26.01
N PHE A 74 -22.33 35.15 25.41
CA PHE A 74 -22.57 33.72 25.25
C PHE A 74 -22.32 33.02 26.60
N PRO A 75 -23.25 32.18 27.11
CA PRO A 75 -23.00 31.46 28.35
C PRO A 75 -21.96 30.36 28.09
N SER A 76 -20.88 30.38 28.87
CA SER A 76 -20.03 29.21 29.08
C SER A 76 -20.61 28.41 30.25
N SER A 77 -21.54 27.51 29.97
CA SER A 77 -21.95 26.50 30.93
C SER A 77 -22.46 25.28 30.20
N VAL A 78 -21.75 24.18 30.43
CA VAL A 78 -22.08 22.84 30.01
C VAL A 78 -23.30 22.43 30.84
N ASP A 79 -24.50 22.56 30.29
CA ASP A 79 -25.69 22.00 30.90
C ASP A 79 -26.59 21.36 29.85
N SER A 80 -27.18 20.25 30.26
CA SER A 80 -27.77 19.20 29.43
C SER A 80 -28.90 19.69 28.52
N GLY A 81 -28.59 19.88 27.24
CA GLY A 81 -29.55 20.16 26.18
C GLY A 81 -28.83 20.57 24.90
N VAL A 82 -28.69 19.65 23.95
CA VAL A 82 -28.10 19.97 22.64
C VAL A 82 -29.10 20.82 21.85
N GLU A 83 -29.15 22.14 22.11
CA GLU A 83 -29.89 23.06 21.27
C GLU A 83 -29.22 23.20 19.89
N PRO A 84 -29.97 23.17 18.77
CA PRO A 84 -29.39 23.34 17.44
C PRO A 84 -28.75 24.73 17.30
N LEU A 85 -27.42 24.76 17.20
CA LEU A 85 -26.67 26.00 16.98
C LEU A 85 -27.05 26.65 15.64
N LEU A 86 -27.23 27.99 15.64
CA LEU A 86 -27.62 28.82 14.48
C LEU A 86 -26.80 28.52 13.21
N SER A 87 -27.42 28.71 12.02
CA SER A 87 -26.73 28.55 10.73
C SER A 87 -25.66 29.62 10.53
N PHE A 88 -24.58 29.29 9.81
CA PHE A 88 -23.56 30.29 9.45
C PHE A 88 -24.08 31.41 8.54
N LYS A 89 -25.21 31.17 7.85
CA LYS A 89 -25.88 32.14 6.96
C LYS A 89 -26.65 33.22 7.73
N ASP A 90 -27.03 32.94 8.97
CA ASP A 90 -27.91 33.82 9.78
C ASP A 90 -27.13 34.73 10.73
N VAL A 91 -25.79 34.67 10.69
CA VAL A 91 -24.89 35.30 11.66
C VAL A 91 -23.91 36.26 10.99
N SER A 92 -23.63 37.38 11.67
CA SER A 92 -22.72 38.42 11.21
C SER A 92 -21.30 37.88 10.98
N VAL A 93 -20.54 38.47 10.05
CA VAL A 93 -19.18 38.01 9.69
C VAL A 93 -18.23 37.96 10.91
N GLN A 94 -18.47 38.84 11.90
CA GLN A 94 -17.64 38.96 13.10
C GLN A 94 -17.88 37.86 14.15
N GLU A 95 -19.07 37.28 14.18
CA GLU A 95 -19.45 36.23 15.14
C GLU A 95 -19.19 34.81 14.60
N ARG A 96 -18.99 34.69 13.27
CA ARG A 96 -18.69 33.41 12.61
C ARG A 96 -17.50 32.63 13.22
N PRO A 97 -16.37 33.26 13.60
CA PRO A 97 -15.27 32.56 14.26
C PRO A 97 -15.66 31.94 15.60
N ASN A 98 -16.44 32.66 16.42
CA ASN A 98 -16.89 32.18 17.73
C ASN A 98 -17.92 31.06 17.58
N LEU A 99 -18.88 31.21 16.65
CA LEU A 99 -19.84 30.17 16.33
C LEU A 99 -19.15 28.89 15.82
N PHE A 100 -18.10 29.04 15.00
CA PHE A 100 -17.30 27.93 14.52
C PHE A 100 -16.64 27.17 15.68
N ILE A 101 -16.04 27.87 16.64
CA ILE A 101 -15.44 27.26 17.83
C ILE A 101 -16.50 26.55 18.68
N SER A 102 -17.66 27.17 18.91
CA SER A 102 -18.77 26.54 19.66
C SER A 102 -19.26 25.25 18.99
N LYS A 103 -19.42 25.26 17.67
CA LYS A 103 -19.78 24.06 16.89
C LYS A 103 -18.72 22.97 16.96
N LEU A 104 -17.43 23.32 16.93
CA LEU A 104 -16.33 22.36 17.09
C LEU A 104 -16.32 21.72 18.49
N ASN A 105 -16.58 22.50 19.53
CA ASN A 105 -16.67 21.98 20.90
C ASN A 105 -17.83 21.00 21.04
N LEU A 106 -18.99 21.29 20.42
CA LEU A 106 -20.12 20.35 20.38
C LEU A 106 -19.73 19.04 19.67
N CYS A 107 -19.05 19.12 18.52
CA CYS A 107 -18.59 17.95 17.78
C CYS A 107 -17.46 17.17 18.49
N SER A 108 -16.87 17.69 19.55
CA SER A 108 -15.83 17.01 20.34
C SER A 108 -16.40 15.94 21.28
N VAL A 109 -17.72 15.91 21.51
CA VAL A 109 -18.38 14.86 22.30
C VAL A 109 -18.43 13.56 21.49
N VAL A 110 -17.86 12.48 22.02
CA VAL A 110 -17.82 11.16 21.38
C VAL A 110 -19.05 10.34 21.79
N PHE A 111 -19.69 9.70 20.82
CA PHE A 111 -20.85 8.83 21.04
C PHE A 111 -20.46 7.38 20.80
N ASP A 112 -21.06 6.47 21.56
CA ASP A 112 -20.94 5.03 21.34
C ASP A 112 -21.93 4.57 20.25
N PHE A 113 -21.41 3.86 19.25
CA PHE A 113 -22.15 3.33 18.11
C PHE A 113 -22.39 1.83 18.21
N SER A 114 -22.00 1.18 19.31
CA SER A 114 -22.33 -0.22 19.60
C SER A 114 -23.85 -0.45 19.68
N ASP A 115 -24.60 0.56 20.15
CA ASP A 115 -26.06 0.61 20.08
C ASP A 115 -26.51 1.76 19.15
N PRO A 116 -27.12 1.46 17.98
CA PRO A 116 -27.60 2.47 17.04
C PRO A 116 -28.68 3.39 17.61
N ASN A 117 -29.52 2.88 18.53
CA ASN A 117 -30.72 3.58 19.00
C ASN A 117 -30.43 4.53 20.17
N LYS A 118 -29.33 4.32 20.88
CA LYS A 118 -28.90 5.19 21.98
C LYS A 118 -28.47 6.56 21.44
N ASN A 119 -29.05 7.62 21.98
CA ASN A 119 -28.74 9.03 21.66
C ASN A 119 -28.91 9.39 20.17
N SER A 120 -29.90 8.81 19.47
CA SER A 120 -30.12 9.04 18.03
C SER A 120 -30.28 10.52 17.67
N ALA A 121 -31.05 11.29 18.45
CA ALA A 121 -31.24 12.73 18.22
C ALA A 121 -29.92 13.52 18.35
N GLU A 122 -29.11 13.24 19.37
CA GLU A 122 -27.82 13.92 19.58
C GLU A 122 -26.81 13.54 18.50
N LYS A 123 -26.83 12.28 18.05
CA LYS A 123 -26.02 11.79 16.93
C LYS A 123 -26.37 12.57 15.64
N ASP A 124 -27.66 12.72 15.34
CA ASP A 124 -28.12 13.48 14.18
C ASP A 124 -27.74 14.97 14.25
N VAL A 125 -27.85 15.60 15.44
CA VAL A 125 -27.41 16.99 15.60
C VAL A 125 -25.90 17.12 15.37
N LYS A 126 -25.08 16.20 15.90
CA LYS A 126 -23.63 16.18 15.64
C LYS A 126 -23.34 16.01 14.15
N ARG A 127 -24.03 15.09 13.47
CA ARG A 127 -23.90 14.85 12.03
C ARG A 127 -24.20 16.12 11.23
N GLN A 128 -25.33 16.78 11.50
CA GLN A 128 -25.71 18.01 10.82
C GLN A 128 -24.73 19.16 11.12
N THR A 129 -24.20 19.22 12.34
CA THR A 129 -23.20 20.22 12.74
C THR A 129 -21.88 20.02 11.99
N LEU A 130 -21.41 18.77 11.84
CA LEU A 130 -20.22 18.45 11.05
C LEU A 130 -20.38 18.83 9.57
N ILE A 131 -21.55 18.55 8.97
CA ILE A 131 -21.85 18.94 7.59
C ILE A 131 -21.79 20.47 7.43
N ASN A 132 -22.40 21.21 8.36
CA ASN A 132 -22.35 22.67 8.37
C ASN A 132 -20.92 23.22 8.48
N LEU A 133 -20.08 22.60 9.33
CA LEU A 133 -18.66 22.96 9.47
C LEU A 133 -17.89 22.73 8.17
N ILE A 134 -18.15 21.60 7.49
CA ILE A 134 -17.55 21.27 6.21
C ILE A 134 -17.96 22.26 5.11
N GLU A 135 -19.24 22.64 5.03
CA GLU A 135 -19.74 23.65 4.08
C GLU A 135 -19.07 25.00 4.35
N PHE A 136 -18.91 25.38 5.61
CA PHE A 136 -18.24 26.63 6.01
C PHE A 136 -16.77 26.68 5.54
N ILE A 137 -16.00 25.60 5.74
CA ILE A 137 -14.61 25.52 5.25
C ILE A 137 -14.55 25.55 3.73
N SER A 138 -15.51 24.89 3.06
CA SER A 138 -15.55 24.80 1.60
C SER A 138 -15.93 26.13 0.93
N SER A 139 -16.59 27.02 1.66
CA SER A 139 -17.06 28.32 1.15
C SER A 139 -15.95 29.39 1.11
N ASP A 140 -14.67 28.99 1.24
CA ASP A 140 -13.48 29.86 1.31
C ASP A 140 -13.66 31.06 2.25
N ALA A 141 -14.20 30.79 3.45
CA ALA A 141 -14.33 31.79 4.49
C ALA A 141 -12.94 32.30 4.93
N SER A 142 -12.95 33.53 5.46
CA SER A 142 -11.83 34.26 6.09
C SER A 142 -10.76 33.37 6.75
N ARG A 143 -9.49 33.81 6.69
CA ARG A 143 -8.33 33.14 7.30
C ARG A 143 -8.65 32.58 8.69
N PHE A 144 -8.24 31.33 8.94
CA PHE A 144 -8.42 30.72 10.25
C PHE A 144 -7.60 31.45 11.30
N THR A 145 -8.25 31.82 12.40
CA THR A 145 -7.57 32.38 13.57
C THR A 145 -6.90 31.27 14.37
N GLU A 146 -5.87 31.61 15.15
CA GLU A 146 -5.15 30.65 16.00
C GLU A 146 -6.07 29.85 16.96
N PRO A 147 -7.10 30.46 17.60
CA PRO A 147 -8.10 29.72 18.39
C PRO A 147 -8.94 28.73 17.56
N MET A 148 -9.31 29.06 16.33
CA MET A 148 -10.07 28.14 15.46
C MET A 148 -9.23 26.91 15.07
N ILE A 149 -7.94 27.11 14.81
CA ILE A 149 -7.00 26.01 14.51
C ILE A 149 -6.87 25.09 15.72
N SER A 150 -6.68 25.68 16.91
CA SER A 150 -6.58 24.92 18.17
C SER A 150 -7.84 24.08 18.44
N ALA A 151 -9.02 24.69 18.33
CA ALA A 151 -10.29 23.99 18.52
C ALA A 151 -10.50 22.88 17.47
N SER A 152 -10.08 23.11 16.22
CA SER A 152 -10.16 22.12 15.14
C SER A 152 -9.29 20.90 15.46
N CYS A 153 -8.03 21.11 15.82
CA CYS A 153 -7.12 20.03 16.20
C CYS A 153 -7.61 19.26 17.43
N LYS A 154 -8.21 19.93 18.42
CA LYS A 154 -8.79 19.28 19.59
C LYS A 154 -9.99 18.39 19.22
N MET A 155 -10.90 18.89 18.40
CA MET A 155 -12.06 18.13 17.91
C MET A 155 -11.61 16.90 17.10
N LEU A 156 -10.61 17.07 16.23
CA LEU A 156 -10.01 15.99 15.45
C LEU A 156 -9.39 14.93 16.35
N ALA A 157 -8.57 15.34 17.32
CA ALA A 157 -7.91 14.43 18.25
C ALA A 157 -8.92 13.62 19.08
N ALA A 158 -9.99 14.25 19.56
CA ALA A 158 -11.01 13.59 20.37
C ALA A 158 -11.81 12.53 19.58
N ASN A 159 -12.01 12.73 18.27
CA ASN A 159 -12.81 11.83 17.44
C ASN A 159 -11.99 10.74 16.73
N LEU A 160 -10.74 11.04 16.33
CA LEU A 160 -9.95 10.15 15.49
C LEU A 160 -8.97 9.30 16.30
N PHE A 161 -8.24 9.91 17.25
CA PHE A 161 -7.12 9.25 17.91
C PHE A 161 -7.61 8.26 18.96
N ARG A 162 -7.54 6.98 18.58
CA ARG A 162 -7.93 5.84 19.39
C ARG A 162 -6.91 4.72 19.27
N VAL A 163 -6.88 3.86 20.28
CA VAL A 163 -6.07 2.64 20.27
C VAL A 163 -6.95 1.53 19.72
N PHE A 164 -6.47 0.82 18.71
CA PHE A 164 -7.19 -0.35 18.19
C PHE A 164 -7.12 -1.50 19.21
N PRO A 165 -8.20 -2.29 19.36
CA PRO A 165 -8.20 -3.43 20.26
C PRO A 165 -7.08 -4.42 19.88
N PRO A 166 -6.51 -5.16 20.86
CA PRO A 166 -5.49 -6.16 20.57
C PRO A 166 -6.05 -7.20 19.59
N ASN A 167 -5.33 -7.42 18.49
CA ASN A 167 -5.68 -8.45 17.52
C ASN A 167 -5.41 -9.85 18.09
N TYR A 168 -6.38 -10.40 18.84
CA TYR A 168 -6.32 -11.76 19.40
C TYR A 168 -6.37 -12.87 18.32
N ARG A 169 -6.56 -12.53 17.05
CA ARG A 169 -6.76 -13.48 15.94
C ARG A 169 -5.49 -14.19 15.47
N SER A 170 -4.33 -13.91 16.06
CA SER A 170 -3.03 -14.42 15.59
C SER A 170 -2.61 -15.80 16.12
N SER A 171 -3.37 -16.45 17.01
CA SER A 171 -3.01 -17.77 17.56
C SER A 171 -3.67 -18.97 16.87
N SER A 172 -4.58 -18.74 15.93
CA SER A 172 -5.15 -19.83 15.14
C SER A 172 -4.19 -20.13 13.99
N GLY A 173 -3.40 -21.20 14.12
CA GLY A 173 -2.53 -21.74 13.06
C GLY A 173 -3.29 -22.30 11.85
N GLY A 174 -4.28 -21.56 11.34
CA GLY A 174 -5.02 -21.85 10.13
C GLY A 174 -4.27 -21.34 8.91
N GLY A 175 -4.26 -22.16 7.87
CA GLY A 175 -3.46 -21.99 6.67
C GLY A 175 -3.73 -20.72 5.87
N GLU A 176 -2.82 -20.53 4.94
CA GLU A 176 -2.80 -19.56 3.86
C GLU A 176 -4.20 -19.24 3.30
N THR A 177 -4.48 -17.95 3.06
CA THR A 177 -5.51 -17.47 2.12
C THR A 177 -6.96 -17.38 2.59
N GLU A 178 -7.25 -17.13 3.86
CA GLU A 178 -8.54 -16.51 4.18
C GLU A 178 -8.42 -15.01 3.90
N GLU A 179 -9.15 -14.53 2.88
CA GLU A 179 -9.45 -13.11 2.70
C GLU A 179 -10.07 -12.62 4.02
N GLU A 180 -9.26 -12.06 4.91
CA GLU A 180 -9.70 -11.58 6.22
C GLU A 180 -10.79 -10.54 5.97
N GLU A 181 -12.05 -10.91 6.20
CA GLU A 181 -13.19 -10.05 5.92
C GLU A 181 -12.98 -8.70 6.62
N PRO A 182 -12.98 -7.59 5.87
CA PRO A 182 -12.72 -6.28 6.45
C PRO A 182 -13.77 -5.98 7.52
N THR A 183 -13.32 -5.70 8.73
CA THR A 183 -14.16 -5.16 9.80
C THR A 183 -14.42 -3.69 9.51
N PHE A 184 -15.69 -3.32 9.51
CA PHE A 184 -16.13 -1.94 9.26
C PHE A 184 -16.47 -1.25 10.57
N ASP A 185 -16.01 -0.01 10.73
CA ASP A 185 -16.27 0.76 11.95
C ASP A 185 -17.78 1.17 12.01
N PRO A 186 -18.53 0.81 13.06
CA PRO A 186 -19.93 1.20 13.20
C PRO A 186 -20.15 2.72 13.26
N ALA A 187 -19.15 3.48 13.72
CA ALA A 187 -19.19 4.93 13.81
C ALA A 187 -18.83 5.63 12.48
N TRP A 188 -18.68 4.87 11.38
CA TRP A 188 -18.20 5.39 10.10
C TRP A 188 -18.99 6.60 9.57
N SER A 189 -20.31 6.64 9.78
CA SER A 189 -21.16 7.77 9.35
C SER A 189 -20.71 9.12 9.94
N HIS A 190 -20.16 9.10 11.15
CA HIS A 190 -19.57 10.29 11.80
C HIS A 190 -18.09 10.42 11.45
N LEU A 191 -17.32 9.33 11.51
CA LEU A 191 -15.88 9.36 11.23
C LEU A 191 -15.58 9.86 9.82
N GLN A 192 -16.36 9.45 8.82
CA GLN A 192 -16.24 9.94 7.44
C GLN A 192 -16.30 11.47 7.39
N LEU A 193 -17.27 12.09 8.09
CA LEU A 193 -17.41 13.54 8.13
C LEU A 193 -16.22 14.21 8.86
N VAL A 194 -15.69 13.57 9.91
CA VAL A 194 -14.51 14.08 10.61
C VAL A 194 -13.27 14.00 9.71
N TYR A 195 -13.10 12.92 8.94
CA TYR A 195 -12.03 12.80 7.94
C TYR A 195 -12.18 13.79 6.77
N ASP A 196 -13.40 14.00 6.27
CA ASP A 196 -13.69 15.00 5.25
C ASP A 196 -13.38 16.41 5.75
N PHE A 197 -13.75 16.70 6.99
CA PHE A 197 -13.39 17.95 7.66
C PHE A 197 -11.86 18.09 7.77
N LEU A 198 -11.15 17.06 8.24
CA LEU A 198 -9.68 17.07 8.34
C LEU A 198 -9.02 17.35 6.99
N LEU A 199 -9.45 16.63 5.96
CA LEU A 199 -8.92 16.76 4.61
C LEU A 199 -9.12 18.16 4.07
N LYS A 200 -10.34 18.71 4.17
CA LYS A 200 -10.65 20.07 3.72
C LYS A 200 -9.93 21.13 4.55
N PHE A 201 -9.83 20.94 5.86
CA PHE A 201 -9.10 21.82 6.76
C PHE A 201 -7.61 21.91 6.40
N VAL A 202 -6.95 20.77 6.21
CA VAL A 202 -5.53 20.72 5.83
C VAL A 202 -5.33 21.26 4.40
N ALA A 203 -6.21 20.93 3.47
CA ALA A 203 -6.11 21.36 2.06
C ALA A 203 -6.48 22.84 1.84
N SER A 204 -7.24 23.47 2.75
CA SER A 204 -7.69 24.85 2.62
C SER A 204 -6.52 25.83 2.52
N SER A 205 -6.61 26.78 1.59
CA SER A 205 -5.65 27.88 1.42
C SER A 205 -5.69 28.87 2.60
N SER A 206 -6.82 28.95 3.31
CA SER A 206 -7.03 29.82 4.48
C SER A 206 -6.24 29.39 5.72
N LEU A 207 -5.74 28.15 5.77
CA LEU A 207 -4.89 27.66 6.86
C LEU A 207 -3.42 28.01 6.60
N ASP A 208 -2.91 29.00 7.33
CA ASP A 208 -1.51 29.42 7.27
C ASP A 208 -0.58 28.32 7.82
N SER A 209 0.31 27.82 6.96
CA SER A 209 1.34 26.83 7.31
C SER A 209 2.26 27.26 8.46
N LYS A 210 2.50 28.57 8.65
CA LYS A 210 3.38 29.10 9.71
C LYS A 210 2.76 28.98 11.10
N VAL A 211 1.44 29.12 11.19
CA VAL A 211 0.67 28.99 12.44
C VAL A 211 0.25 27.54 12.65
N GLY A 212 -0.26 26.88 11.61
CA GLY A 212 -0.75 25.51 11.67
C GLY A 212 0.28 24.48 12.14
N LYS A 213 1.56 24.66 11.80
CA LYS A 213 2.66 23.76 12.25
C LYS A 213 2.84 23.68 13.77
N LYS A 214 2.31 24.64 14.54
CA LYS A 214 2.36 24.60 16.00
C LYS A 214 1.36 23.60 16.59
N TYR A 215 0.27 23.34 15.87
CA TYR A 215 -0.84 22.49 16.32
C TYR A 215 -0.82 21.12 15.66
N ILE A 216 -0.43 21.05 14.39
CA ILE A 216 -0.11 19.80 13.70
C ILE A 216 1.36 19.49 14.00
N ASP A 217 1.64 19.17 15.26
CA ASP A 217 2.98 18.88 15.73
C ASP A 217 3.37 17.41 15.49
N HIS A 218 4.54 17.01 15.98
CA HIS A 218 5.02 15.63 15.85
C HIS A 218 4.14 14.63 16.60
N ALA A 219 3.52 15.01 17.73
CA ALA A 219 2.63 14.13 18.47
C ALA A 219 1.33 13.87 17.70
N PHE A 220 0.74 14.92 17.11
CA PHE A 220 -0.42 14.80 16.24
C PHE A 220 -0.13 13.87 15.05
N ILE A 221 1.01 14.05 14.38
CA ILE A 221 1.41 13.24 13.23
C ILE A 221 1.64 11.78 13.64
N LEU A 222 2.27 11.53 14.80
CA LEU A 222 2.48 10.18 15.29
C LEU A 222 1.15 9.47 15.53
N LYS A 223 0.20 10.14 16.20
CA LYS A 223 -1.16 9.60 16.42
C LYS A 223 -1.92 9.39 15.12
N LEU A 224 -1.76 10.26 14.13
CA LEU A 224 -2.32 10.06 12.79
C LEU A 224 -1.72 8.83 12.09
N LEU A 225 -0.42 8.59 12.24
CA LEU A 225 0.25 7.43 11.65
C LEU A 225 -0.16 6.12 12.33
N GLU A 226 -0.39 6.12 13.65
CA GLU A 226 -0.93 4.95 14.38
C GLU A 226 -2.28 4.48 13.80
N LEU A 227 -3.11 5.40 13.26
CA LEU A 227 -4.40 5.06 12.67
C LEU A 227 -4.31 4.28 11.35
N PHE A 228 -3.14 4.23 10.70
CA PHE A 228 -2.96 3.41 9.48
C PHE A 228 -3.09 1.92 9.75
N ASP A 229 -3.03 1.47 11.01
CA ASP A 229 -3.28 0.08 11.37
C ASP A 229 -4.78 -0.26 11.49
N SER A 230 -5.69 0.67 11.13
CA SER A 230 -7.13 0.42 11.06
C SER A 230 -7.44 -0.75 10.12
N GLU A 231 -8.35 -1.63 10.54
CA GLU A 231 -8.85 -2.73 9.71
C GLU A 231 -9.81 -2.24 8.61
N ASP A 232 -10.44 -1.07 8.79
CA ASP A 232 -11.37 -0.48 7.83
C ASP A 232 -10.61 0.16 6.64
N PRO A 233 -10.73 -0.38 5.41
CA PRO A 233 -10.03 0.16 4.24
C PRO A 233 -10.46 1.59 3.89
N ARG A 234 -11.68 2.00 4.23
CA ARG A 234 -12.18 3.34 3.95
C ARG A 234 -11.44 4.38 4.80
N GLU A 235 -11.17 4.03 6.05
CA GLU A 235 -10.39 4.88 6.95
C GLU A 235 -8.95 5.03 6.45
N ARG A 236 -8.32 3.93 6.02
CA ARG A 236 -6.96 3.95 5.46
C ARG A 236 -6.84 4.81 4.20
N ASP A 237 -7.84 4.78 3.31
CA ASP A 237 -7.84 5.61 2.10
C ASP A 237 -7.99 7.12 2.41
N CYS A 238 -8.80 7.47 3.41
CA CYS A 238 -8.87 8.84 3.93
C CYS A 238 -7.52 9.28 4.52
N LEU A 239 -6.93 8.46 5.39
CA LEU A 239 -5.64 8.71 6.04
C LEU A 239 -4.52 8.90 5.02
N LYS A 240 -4.45 8.05 3.99
CA LYS A 240 -3.52 8.17 2.86
C LYS A 240 -3.58 9.58 2.26
N THR A 241 -4.79 10.02 1.91
CA THR A 241 -5.01 11.33 1.27
C THR A 241 -4.62 12.47 2.21
N VAL A 242 -5.00 12.39 3.49
CA VAL A 242 -4.67 13.39 4.51
C VAL A 242 -3.15 13.47 4.72
N LEU A 243 -2.47 12.33 4.92
CA LEU A 243 -1.04 12.27 5.15
C LEU A 243 -0.26 12.90 3.99
N HIS A 244 -0.66 12.59 2.75
CA HIS A 244 -0.05 13.18 1.56
C HIS A 244 -0.21 14.72 1.55
N ARG A 245 -1.38 15.26 1.91
CA ARG A 245 -1.61 16.72 2.01
C ARG A 245 -0.78 17.35 3.12
N ILE A 246 -0.69 16.73 4.29
CA ILE A 246 0.15 17.20 5.40
C ILE A 246 1.62 17.24 4.96
N TYR A 247 2.12 16.17 4.34
CA TYR A 247 3.50 16.08 3.86
C TYR A 247 3.82 17.15 2.80
N GLY A 248 2.88 17.41 1.89
CA GLY A 248 3.01 18.46 0.87
C GLY A 248 3.07 19.86 1.48
N LYS A 249 2.09 20.20 2.34
CA LYS A 249 1.88 21.55 2.88
C LYS A 249 2.86 21.92 3.99
N PHE A 250 3.14 21.01 4.92
CA PHE A 250 4.00 21.29 6.08
C PHE A 250 5.40 20.72 5.88
N MET A 251 6.22 21.43 5.09
CA MET A 251 7.57 20.98 4.74
C MET A 251 8.47 20.68 5.95
N VAL A 252 8.26 21.39 7.07
CA VAL A 252 9.01 21.23 8.32
C VAL A 252 8.88 19.81 8.93
N HIS A 253 7.76 19.13 8.71
CA HIS A 253 7.52 17.79 9.27
C HIS A 253 7.98 16.66 8.36
N ARG A 254 8.42 16.95 7.11
CA ARG A 254 8.83 15.90 6.16
C ARG A 254 9.90 14.96 6.71
N PRO A 255 11.00 15.44 7.35
CA PRO A 255 12.00 14.55 7.92
C PRO A 255 11.43 13.65 9.03
N PHE A 256 10.55 14.21 9.87
CA PHE A 256 9.88 13.45 10.93
C PHE A 256 8.96 12.37 10.35
N ILE A 257 8.10 12.71 9.38
CA ILE A 257 7.21 11.74 8.72
C ILE A 257 8.00 10.60 8.09
N ARG A 258 9.08 10.90 7.34
CA ARG A 258 9.95 9.86 6.75
C ARG A 258 10.55 8.94 7.80
N LYS A 259 11.05 9.52 8.91
CA LYS A 259 11.61 8.74 10.02
C LYS A 259 10.54 7.85 10.67
N SER A 260 9.37 8.40 10.98
CA SER A 260 8.28 7.65 11.63
C SER A 260 7.76 6.52 10.75
N VAL A 261 7.56 6.76 9.45
CA VAL A 261 7.15 5.70 8.51
C VAL A 261 8.25 4.65 8.33
N SER A 262 9.52 5.04 8.32
CA SER A 262 10.63 4.07 8.33
C SER A 262 10.57 3.18 9.58
N ASN A 263 10.29 3.74 10.75
CA ASN A 263 10.15 2.99 11.99
C ASN A 263 8.99 2.00 11.94
N ILE A 264 7.84 2.40 11.38
CA ILE A 264 6.70 1.50 11.15
C ILE A 264 7.12 0.33 10.26
N PHE A 265 7.84 0.60 9.16
CA PHE A 265 8.36 -0.47 8.29
C PHE A 265 9.37 -1.37 8.99
N TYR A 266 10.25 -0.84 9.85
CA TYR A 266 11.18 -1.65 10.63
C TYR A 266 10.45 -2.57 11.60
N GLN A 267 9.50 -2.03 12.37
CA GLN A 267 8.71 -2.81 13.32
C GLN A 267 7.91 -3.89 12.59
N PHE A 268 7.30 -3.56 11.45
CA PHE A 268 6.60 -4.54 10.61
C PHE A 268 7.52 -5.66 10.11
N VAL A 269 8.69 -5.34 9.53
CA VAL A 269 9.57 -6.35 8.91
C VAL A 269 10.32 -7.22 9.93
N PHE A 270 10.66 -6.68 11.09
CA PHE A 270 11.58 -7.32 12.03
C PHE A 270 10.95 -7.76 13.35
N GLU A 271 9.77 -7.23 13.72
CA GLU A 271 9.16 -7.50 15.02
C GLU A 271 7.78 -8.17 14.88
N THR A 272 6.83 -7.53 14.20
CA THR A 272 5.42 -7.96 14.25
C THR A 272 4.96 -8.77 13.05
N GLU A 273 5.53 -8.53 11.86
CA GLU A 273 5.06 -9.04 10.56
C GLU A 273 3.55 -8.81 10.29
N ARG A 274 2.92 -7.87 11.02
CA ARG A 274 1.50 -7.49 10.90
C ARG A 274 1.36 -5.98 10.96
N HIS A 275 0.72 -5.41 9.95
CA HIS A 275 0.29 -4.01 9.89
C HIS A 275 -0.65 -3.83 8.69
N ASN A 276 -1.83 -3.23 8.88
CA ASN A 276 -2.86 -3.16 7.84
C ASN A 276 -2.59 -2.10 6.76
N GLY A 277 -1.94 -0.99 7.11
CA GLY A 277 -1.74 0.17 6.23
C GLY A 277 -0.44 0.26 5.43
N ILE A 278 0.29 -0.85 5.22
CA ILE A 278 1.59 -0.80 4.53
C ILE A 278 1.43 -0.37 3.06
N ALA A 279 0.40 -0.86 2.37
CA ALA A 279 0.15 -0.53 0.97
C ALA A 279 -0.15 0.97 0.79
N GLU A 280 -0.99 1.54 1.66
CA GLU A 280 -1.39 2.94 1.61
C GLU A 280 -0.22 3.87 1.96
N LEU A 281 0.60 3.51 2.94
CA LEU A 281 1.84 4.24 3.24
C LEU A 281 2.79 4.23 2.05
N LEU A 282 2.97 3.09 1.38
CA LEU A 282 3.78 2.99 0.16
C LEU A 282 3.21 3.83 -0.98
N GLU A 283 1.89 3.89 -1.15
CA GLU A 283 1.26 4.74 -2.17
C GLU A 283 1.57 6.24 -1.94
N VAL A 284 1.48 6.71 -0.69
CA VAL A 284 1.92 8.08 -0.34
C VAL A 284 3.39 8.26 -0.68
N PHE A 285 4.24 7.33 -0.28
CA PHE A 285 5.68 7.44 -0.48
C PHE A 285 6.10 7.33 -1.95
N GLY A 286 5.38 6.59 -2.78
CA GLY A 286 5.59 6.56 -4.23
C GLY A 286 5.47 7.96 -4.83
N SER A 287 4.41 8.71 -4.46
CA SER A 287 4.25 10.11 -4.89
C SER A 287 5.34 11.03 -4.33
N VAL A 288 5.73 10.82 -3.06
CA VAL A 288 6.82 11.59 -2.43
C VAL A 288 8.16 11.37 -3.13
N ILE A 289 8.48 10.12 -3.49
CA ILE A 289 9.73 9.74 -4.18
C ILE A 289 9.78 10.36 -5.57
N SER A 290 8.68 10.32 -6.32
CA SER A 290 8.58 11.00 -7.62
C SER A 290 8.87 12.52 -7.50
N GLY A 291 8.52 13.14 -6.36
CA GLY A 291 8.83 14.54 -6.07
C GLY A 291 10.25 14.84 -5.57
N PHE A 292 11.14 13.86 -5.42
CA PHE A 292 12.51 14.13 -4.95
C PHE A 292 13.33 14.94 -5.96
N ALA A 293 14.09 15.89 -5.41
CA ALA A 293 15.06 16.67 -6.15
C ALA A 293 16.29 15.81 -6.49
N LEU A 294 16.88 16.06 -7.64
CA LEU A 294 18.14 15.45 -8.08
C LEU A 294 19.32 16.39 -7.80
N PRO A 295 20.48 15.88 -7.38
CA PRO A 295 20.77 14.47 -7.06
C PRO A 295 20.05 14.02 -5.78
N LEU A 296 19.77 12.71 -5.68
CA LEU A 296 19.11 12.17 -4.48
C LEU A 296 19.99 12.36 -3.25
N LYS A 297 19.36 12.81 -2.16
CA LYS A 297 20.02 12.91 -0.86
C LYS A 297 20.34 11.53 -0.29
N GLU A 298 21.42 11.46 0.48
CA GLU A 298 21.86 10.22 1.13
C GLU A 298 20.77 9.62 2.04
N GLU A 299 20.03 10.45 2.76
CA GLU A 299 18.87 10.00 3.58
C GLU A 299 17.83 9.21 2.76
N HIS A 300 17.60 9.57 1.49
CA HIS A 300 16.65 8.88 0.62
C HIS A 300 17.21 7.55 0.11
N LYS A 301 18.52 7.47 -0.13
CA LYS A 301 19.21 6.22 -0.50
C LYS A 301 19.21 5.22 0.67
N ILE A 302 19.42 5.71 1.89
CA ILE A 302 19.30 4.91 3.11
C ILE A 302 17.87 4.39 3.26
N PHE A 303 16.85 5.21 2.99
CA PHE A 303 15.46 4.78 3.02
C PHE A 303 15.18 3.63 2.03
N LEU A 304 15.66 3.72 0.79
CA LEU A 304 15.57 2.63 -0.18
C LEU A 304 16.22 1.34 0.35
N TRP A 305 17.50 1.41 0.77
CA TRP A 305 18.25 0.22 1.14
C TRP A 305 17.81 -0.41 2.46
N ARG A 306 17.46 0.40 3.47
CA ARG A 306 17.14 -0.09 4.81
C ARG A 306 15.65 -0.29 5.06
N ALA A 307 14.77 0.46 4.41
CA ALA A 307 13.32 0.33 4.63
C ALA A 307 12.63 -0.39 3.47
N LEU A 308 12.79 0.06 2.22
CA LEU A 308 12.06 -0.50 1.08
C LEU A 308 12.54 -1.90 0.67
N ILE A 309 13.85 -2.13 0.53
CA ILE A 309 14.34 -3.46 0.12
C ILE A 309 13.95 -4.55 1.14
N PRO A 310 14.07 -4.35 2.47
CA PRO A 310 13.65 -5.35 3.44
C PRO A 310 12.13 -5.62 3.49
N LEU A 311 11.27 -4.72 2.97
CA LEU A 311 9.82 -4.98 2.87
C LEU A 311 9.48 -6.16 1.95
N HIS A 312 10.41 -6.67 1.17
CA HIS A 312 10.22 -7.90 0.40
C HIS A 312 10.35 -9.17 1.25
N LYS A 313 10.82 -9.07 2.51
CA LYS A 313 11.05 -10.22 3.40
C LYS A 313 9.75 -10.85 3.95
N PRO A 314 8.74 -10.12 4.43
CA PRO A 314 7.52 -10.69 5.01
C PRO A 314 6.75 -11.60 4.04
N LYS A 315 5.97 -12.53 4.58
CA LYS A 315 5.14 -13.46 3.77
C LYS A 315 3.97 -12.75 3.09
N SER A 316 3.44 -11.71 3.72
CA SER A 316 2.30 -10.89 3.25
C SER A 316 2.64 -9.91 2.13
N VAL A 317 3.82 -10.01 1.52
CA VAL A 317 4.28 -9.08 0.47
C VAL A 317 3.28 -8.91 -0.67
N GLY A 318 2.52 -9.96 -1.01
CA GLY A 318 1.51 -9.91 -2.07
C GLY A 318 0.45 -8.82 -1.90
N VAL A 319 0.17 -8.38 -0.67
CA VAL A 319 -0.83 -7.33 -0.38
C VAL A 319 -0.37 -5.94 -0.83
N TYR A 320 0.94 -5.68 -0.79
CA TYR A 320 1.51 -4.34 -1.01
C TYR A 320 2.62 -4.30 -2.07
N LEU A 321 2.88 -5.42 -2.75
CA LEU A 321 3.98 -5.56 -3.71
C LEU A 321 3.88 -4.52 -4.82
N GLN A 322 2.70 -4.31 -5.41
CA GLN A 322 2.54 -3.38 -6.53
C GLN A 322 2.97 -1.95 -6.15
N GLN A 323 2.60 -1.49 -4.95
CA GLN A 323 2.97 -0.18 -4.43
C GLN A 323 4.46 -0.11 -4.09
N LEU A 324 5.03 -1.22 -3.60
CA LEU A 324 6.46 -1.35 -3.32
C LEU A 324 7.29 -1.28 -4.61
N THR A 325 6.92 -2.06 -5.62
CA THR A 325 7.55 -2.08 -6.95
C THR A 325 7.49 -0.70 -7.60
N TYR A 326 6.36 -0.01 -7.49
CA TYR A 326 6.27 1.39 -7.94
C TYR A 326 7.28 2.30 -7.21
N CYS A 327 7.43 2.18 -5.89
CA CYS A 327 8.42 2.97 -5.15
C CYS A 327 9.86 2.65 -5.59
N VAL A 328 10.18 1.36 -5.77
CA VAL A 328 11.51 0.89 -6.17
C VAL A 328 11.86 1.37 -7.58
N THR A 329 10.96 1.20 -8.55
CA THR A 329 11.15 1.67 -9.93
C THR A 329 11.30 3.18 -9.99
N GLN A 330 10.53 3.95 -9.24
CA GLN A 330 10.70 5.41 -9.14
C GLN A 330 12.10 5.83 -8.63
N PHE A 331 12.68 5.08 -7.68
CA PHE A 331 14.05 5.33 -7.24
C PHE A 331 15.08 5.07 -8.36
N VAL A 332 14.90 3.99 -9.12
CA VAL A 332 15.79 3.61 -10.23
C VAL A 332 15.67 4.60 -11.39
N GLU A 333 14.46 5.05 -11.75
CA GLU A 333 14.23 6.09 -12.76
C GLU A 333 14.93 7.41 -12.39
N LYS A 334 14.90 7.79 -11.11
CA LYS A 334 15.54 9.02 -10.61
C LYS A 334 17.06 8.94 -10.62
N GLU A 335 17.62 7.81 -10.20
CA GLU A 335 19.07 7.59 -10.20
C GLU A 335 19.39 6.15 -10.64
N PRO A 336 19.65 5.93 -11.95
CA PRO A 336 19.84 4.58 -12.52
C PRO A 336 20.97 3.77 -11.87
N LYS A 337 21.96 4.44 -11.25
CA LYS A 337 23.05 3.81 -10.50
C LYS A 337 22.58 2.93 -9.34
N LEU A 338 21.36 3.14 -8.85
CA LEU A 338 20.79 2.35 -7.75
C LEU A 338 20.26 0.99 -8.23
N ALA A 339 20.05 0.77 -9.54
CA ALA A 339 19.49 -0.46 -10.09
C ALA A 339 20.25 -1.71 -9.64
N SER A 340 21.58 -1.70 -9.76
CA SER A 340 22.43 -2.82 -9.37
C SER A 340 22.30 -3.14 -7.87
N THR A 341 22.15 -2.12 -7.02
CA THR A 341 21.96 -2.29 -5.56
C THR A 341 20.60 -2.89 -5.25
N VAL A 342 19.55 -2.44 -5.95
CA VAL A 342 18.18 -2.96 -5.81
C VAL A 342 18.13 -4.43 -6.22
N ILE A 343 18.64 -4.78 -7.40
CA ILE A 343 18.65 -6.17 -7.90
C ILE A 343 19.40 -7.08 -6.94
N MET A 344 20.58 -6.66 -6.45
CA MET A 344 21.32 -7.44 -5.45
C MET A 344 20.55 -7.58 -4.13
N GLY A 345 19.79 -6.56 -3.73
CA GLY A 345 18.89 -6.60 -2.59
C GLY A 345 17.75 -7.61 -2.74
N LEU A 346 17.10 -7.64 -3.90
CA LEU A 346 16.06 -8.62 -4.23
C LEU A 346 16.62 -10.05 -4.23
N LEU A 347 17.79 -10.26 -4.85
CA LEU A 347 18.47 -11.56 -4.87
C LEU A 347 18.87 -12.04 -3.47
N LYS A 348 19.18 -11.13 -2.54
CA LYS A 348 19.48 -11.46 -1.15
C LYS A 348 18.26 -12.02 -0.41
N TYR A 349 17.07 -11.49 -0.67
CA TYR A 349 15.81 -11.92 -0.05
C TYR A 349 14.99 -12.87 -0.92
N TRP A 350 15.64 -13.51 -1.91
CA TRP A 350 14.96 -14.40 -2.86
C TRP A 350 14.21 -15.53 -2.13
N PRO A 351 12.90 -15.70 -2.39
CA PRO A 351 12.11 -16.75 -1.76
C PRO A 351 12.51 -18.13 -2.29
N ILE A 352 12.70 -19.10 -1.39
CA ILE A 352 13.06 -20.49 -1.76
C ILE A 352 11.92 -21.47 -1.39
N THR A 353 11.03 -21.07 -0.48
CA THR A 353 9.97 -21.95 0.06
C THR A 353 8.56 -21.56 -0.37
N ASN A 354 8.38 -20.43 -1.07
CA ASN A 354 7.07 -19.93 -1.49
C ASN A 354 7.12 -19.57 -2.99
N CYS A 355 6.51 -20.41 -3.82
CA CYS A 355 6.51 -20.28 -5.28
C CYS A 355 5.76 -19.03 -5.76
N GLN A 356 4.64 -18.67 -5.11
CA GLN A 356 3.86 -17.50 -5.49
C GLN A 356 4.66 -16.21 -5.27
N LYS A 357 5.40 -16.15 -4.17
CA LYS A 357 6.32 -15.05 -3.87
C LYS A 357 7.51 -15.03 -4.85
N GLU A 358 7.97 -16.19 -5.32
CA GLU A 358 9.00 -16.28 -6.35
C GLU A 358 8.52 -15.71 -7.69
N VAL A 359 7.28 -16.02 -8.10
CA VAL A 359 6.64 -15.43 -9.30
C VAL A 359 6.48 -13.92 -9.16
N MET A 360 6.12 -13.44 -7.97
CA MET A 360 6.06 -12.01 -7.63
C MET A 360 7.43 -11.32 -7.79
N PHE A 361 8.49 -11.91 -7.24
CA PHE A 361 9.85 -11.38 -7.35
C PHE A 361 10.35 -11.35 -8.79
N LEU A 362 10.06 -12.38 -9.59
CA LEU A 362 10.38 -12.40 -11.02
C LEU A 362 9.65 -11.26 -11.76
N SER A 363 8.45 -10.91 -11.33
CA SER A 363 7.67 -9.83 -11.94
C SER A 363 8.25 -8.46 -11.65
N GLU A 364 8.56 -8.18 -10.39
CA GLU A 364 9.22 -6.94 -10.01
C GLU A 364 10.62 -6.82 -10.62
N LEU A 365 11.37 -7.93 -10.66
CA LEU A 365 12.71 -7.96 -11.24
C LEU A 365 12.69 -7.57 -12.72
N GLU A 366 11.69 -8.00 -13.49
CA GLU A 366 11.51 -7.59 -14.88
C GLU A 366 11.29 -6.07 -14.99
N GLU A 367 10.40 -5.51 -14.18
CA GLU A 367 10.13 -4.06 -14.19
C GLU A 367 11.38 -3.24 -13.82
N VAL A 368 12.17 -3.70 -12.85
CA VAL A 368 13.44 -3.05 -12.48
C VAL A 368 14.48 -3.18 -13.60
N LEU A 369 14.55 -4.33 -14.28
CA LEU A 369 15.46 -4.54 -15.41
C LEU A 369 15.12 -3.63 -16.60
N GLU A 370 13.84 -3.38 -16.86
CA GLU A 370 13.38 -2.43 -17.90
C GLU A 370 13.98 -1.03 -17.69
N ALA A 371 14.06 -0.58 -16.43
CA ALA A 371 14.62 0.72 -16.07
C ALA A 371 16.17 0.72 -15.93
N THR A 372 16.82 -0.43 -16.11
CA THR A 372 18.27 -0.60 -15.87
C THR A 372 19.08 -0.31 -17.13
N ASN A 373 20.23 0.36 -16.95
CA ASN A 373 21.20 0.59 -18.03
C ASN A 373 22.28 -0.51 -18.10
N VAL A 374 22.99 -0.59 -19.23
CA VAL A 374 23.99 -1.63 -19.50
C VAL A 374 25.12 -1.67 -18.46
N MET A 375 25.60 -0.51 -18.00
CA MET A 375 26.71 -0.42 -17.06
C MET A 375 26.35 -0.96 -15.67
N GLU A 376 25.13 -0.68 -15.20
CA GLU A 376 24.64 -1.20 -13.93
C GLU A 376 24.25 -2.67 -14.03
N PHE A 377 23.68 -3.08 -15.16
CA PHE A 377 23.38 -4.48 -15.45
C PHE A 377 24.63 -5.36 -15.35
N GLN A 378 25.76 -4.93 -15.93
CA GLN A 378 27.03 -5.68 -15.87
C GLN A 378 27.52 -5.96 -14.44
N LYS A 379 27.18 -5.11 -13.46
CA LYS A 379 27.57 -5.31 -12.06
C LYS A 379 26.79 -6.43 -11.37
N CYS A 380 25.56 -6.71 -11.81
CA CYS A 380 24.68 -7.70 -11.19
C CYS A 380 24.32 -8.88 -12.10
N MET A 381 24.68 -8.87 -13.39
CA MET A 381 24.25 -9.89 -14.36
C MET A 381 24.63 -11.32 -13.96
N VAL A 382 25.83 -11.53 -13.40
CA VAL A 382 26.29 -12.88 -13.03
C VAL A 382 25.43 -13.52 -11.93
N PRO A 383 25.27 -12.89 -10.74
CA PRO A 383 24.40 -13.44 -9.70
C PRO A 383 22.93 -13.49 -10.14
N LEU A 384 22.47 -12.51 -10.93
CA LEU A 384 21.12 -12.45 -11.47
C LEU A 384 20.80 -13.66 -12.36
N PHE A 385 21.60 -13.90 -13.40
CA PHE A 385 21.32 -14.98 -14.34
C PHE A 385 21.62 -16.37 -13.78
N ARG A 386 22.49 -16.47 -12.76
CA ARG A 386 22.58 -17.70 -11.96
C ARG A 386 21.25 -17.99 -11.24
N ARG A 387 20.59 -16.97 -10.68
CA ARG A 387 19.28 -17.14 -10.04
C ARG A 387 18.18 -17.47 -11.05
N ILE A 388 18.14 -16.76 -12.19
CA ILE A 388 17.19 -17.05 -13.28
C ILE A 388 17.39 -18.48 -13.78
N GLY A 389 18.63 -18.96 -13.91
CA GLY A 389 18.93 -20.34 -14.27
C GLY A 389 18.28 -21.38 -13.35
N TYR A 390 18.25 -21.13 -12.03
CA TYR A 390 17.52 -21.99 -11.09
C TYR A 390 16.00 -21.92 -11.29
N CYS A 391 15.46 -20.73 -11.57
CA CYS A 391 14.02 -20.55 -11.79
C CYS A 391 13.55 -21.26 -13.07
N LEU A 392 14.35 -21.23 -14.14
CA LEU A 392 14.09 -21.93 -15.40
C LEU A 392 14.04 -23.46 -15.23
N HIS A 393 14.84 -24.00 -14.31
CA HIS A 393 14.87 -25.42 -13.99
C HIS A 393 13.92 -25.78 -12.85
N SER A 394 13.07 -24.86 -12.39
CA SER A 394 12.13 -25.13 -11.31
C SER A 394 11.08 -26.16 -11.76
N PRO A 395 10.77 -27.17 -10.94
CA PRO A 395 9.69 -28.11 -11.25
C PRO A 395 8.30 -27.46 -11.16
N HIS A 396 8.20 -26.29 -10.55
CA HIS A 396 6.96 -25.55 -10.40
C HIS A 396 6.67 -24.74 -11.68
N PHE A 397 5.63 -25.14 -12.42
CA PHE A 397 5.38 -24.61 -13.76
C PHE A 397 5.22 -23.08 -13.79
N GLN A 398 4.54 -22.45 -12.82
CA GLN A 398 4.35 -20.99 -12.82
C GLN A 398 5.66 -20.22 -12.66
N VAL A 399 6.64 -20.78 -11.93
CA VAL A 399 7.95 -20.14 -11.73
C VAL A 399 8.77 -20.24 -13.02
N ALA A 400 8.83 -21.43 -13.61
CA ALA A 400 9.54 -21.66 -14.86
C ALA A 400 8.94 -20.84 -16.03
N GLU A 401 7.60 -20.84 -16.15
CA GLU A 401 6.88 -20.03 -17.15
C GLU A 401 7.15 -18.54 -16.96
N ARG A 402 7.02 -18.02 -15.74
CA ARG A 402 7.25 -16.59 -15.46
C ARG A 402 8.70 -16.18 -15.75
N ALA A 403 9.66 -17.04 -15.44
CA ALA A 403 11.08 -16.82 -15.75
C ALA A 403 11.34 -16.83 -17.27
N LEU A 404 10.71 -17.74 -18.02
CA LEU A 404 10.81 -17.80 -19.48
C LEU A 404 10.22 -16.56 -20.16
N PHE A 405 9.20 -15.92 -19.58
CA PHE A 405 8.65 -14.68 -20.12
C PHE A 405 9.61 -13.49 -20.10
N LEU A 406 10.74 -13.55 -19.36
CA LEU A 406 11.80 -12.53 -19.48
C LEU A 406 12.36 -12.43 -20.91
N TRP A 407 12.27 -13.49 -21.70
CA TRP A 407 12.66 -13.51 -23.11
C TRP A 407 11.62 -12.91 -24.07
N ASN A 408 10.48 -12.44 -23.57
CA ASN A 408 9.52 -11.68 -24.38
C ASN A 408 9.76 -10.16 -24.27
N ASN A 409 10.69 -9.74 -23.41
CA ASN A 409 10.98 -8.35 -23.17
C ASN A 409 12.19 -7.91 -24.02
N ASP A 410 11.94 -7.04 -25.00
CA ASP A 410 12.94 -6.58 -25.98
C ASP A 410 14.16 -5.91 -25.32
N HIS A 411 13.95 -5.15 -24.24
CA HIS A 411 15.05 -4.49 -23.52
C HIS A 411 15.93 -5.51 -22.80
N VAL A 412 15.31 -6.47 -22.11
CA VAL A 412 16.05 -7.57 -21.45
C VAL A 412 16.82 -8.40 -22.48
N ILE A 413 16.21 -8.74 -23.62
CA ILE A 413 16.88 -9.47 -24.71
C ILE A 413 18.08 -8.67 -25.24
N SER A 414 17.92 -7.36 -25.46
CA SER A 414 19.01 -6.48 -25.90
C SER A 414 20.18 -6.46 -24.92
N MET A 415 19.91 -6.38 -23.60
CA MET A 415 20.95 -6.46 -22.57
C MET A 415 21.66 -7.82 -22.55
N ILE A 416 20.93 -8.91 -22.74
CA ILE A 416 21.48 -10.26 -22.86
C ILE A 416 22.39 -10.36 -24.08
N ALA A 417 21.97 -9.82 -25.24
CA ALA A 417 22.72 -9.89 -26.49
C ALA A 417 24.09 -9.19 -26.42
N GLN A 418 24.15 -8.05 -25.72
CA GLN A 418 25.39 -7.30 -25.50
C GLN A 418 26.35 -8.02 -24.55
N ASN A 419 25.83 -8.86 -23.63
CA ASN A 419 26.61 -9.56 -22.61
C ASN A 419 26.57 -11.09 -22.76
N ARG A 420 26.29 -11.58 -23.98
CA ARG A 420 26.00 -12.99 -24.26
C ARG A 420 27.11 -13.95 -23.86
N GLN A 421 28.37 -13.51 -23.95
CA GLN A 421 29.55 -14.29 -23.57
C GLN A 421 29.53 -14.72 -22.10
N ALA A 422 28.94 -13.89 -21.22
CA ALA A 422 28.79 -14.22 -19.80
C ALA A 422 27.46 -14.91 -19.51
N VAL A 423 26.35 -14.45 -20.12
CA VAL A 423 25.00 -14.91 -19.81
C VAL A 423 24.69 -16.29 -20.39
N MET A 424 25.02 -16.51 -21.66
CA MET A 424 24.63 -17.72 -22.40
C MET A 424 25.19 -19.01 -21.75
N PRO A 425 26.46 -19.08 -21.33
CA PRO A 425 26.99 -20.28 -20.66
C PRO A 425 26.29 -20.64 -19.34
N MET A 426 25.62 -19.68 -18.68
CA MET A 426 24.88 -19.94 -17.44
C MET A 426 23.46 -20.44 -17.70
N ILE A 427 22.82 -19.95 -18.77
CA ILE A 427 21.41 -20.22 -19.05
C ILE A 427 21.21 -21.44 -19.94
N VAL A 428 22.06 -21.64 -20.95
CA VAL A 428 21.92 -22.78 -21.87
C VAL A 428 21.84 -24.12 -21.13
N PRO A 429 22.71 -24.44 -20.15
CA PRO A 429 22.58 -25.67 -19.38
C PRO A 429 21.24 -25.82 -18.65
N ALA A 430 20.67 -24.72 -18.15
CA ALA A 430 19.37 -24.75 -17.47
C ALA A 430 18.23 -25.04 -18.47
N LEU A 431 18.26 -24.42 -19.65
CA LEU A 431 17.30 -24.68 -20.73
C LEU A 431 17.39 -26.11 -21.26
N GLU A 432 18.60 -26.66 -21.41
CA GLU A 432 18.81 -28.06 -21.87
C GLU A 432 18.24 -29.07 -20.87
N ARG A 433 18.49 -28.89 -19.56
CA ARG A 433 17.88 -29.74 -18.53
C ARG A 433 16.36 -29.63 -18.53
N ASN A 434 15.83 -28.40 -18.65
CA ASN A 434 14.39 -28.17 -18.67
C ASN A 434 13.73 -28.84 -19.89
N SER A 435 14.36 -28.74 -21.08
CA SER A 435 13.87 -29.34 -22.32
C SER A 435 13.79 -30.86 -22.28
N LYS A 436 14.60 -31.53 -21.45
CA LYS A 436 14.62 -32.99 -21.32
C LYS A 436 13.65 -33.49 -20.24
N ASN A 437 13.49 -32.73 -19.15
CA ASN A 437 12.92 -33.27 -17.90
C ASN A 437 11.62 -32.57 -17.43
N HIS A 438 11.21 -31.45 -18.03
CA HIS A 438 10.03 -30.73 -17.55
C HIS A 438 8.74 -31.44 -17.95
N TRP A 439 7.83 -31.65 -17.00
CA TRP A 439 6.58 -32.40 -17.20
C TRP A 439 5.49 -31.59 -17.94
N ASN A 440 5.54 -30.26 -17.88
CA ASN A 440 4.53 -29.38 -18.48
C ASN A 440 4.88 -28.98 -19.92
N GLN A 441 3.97 -29.24 -20.86
CA GLN A 441 4.17 -28.96 -22.29
C GLN A 441 4.30 -27.47 -22.64
N ALA A 442 3.58 -26.58 -21.95
CA ALA A 442 3.65 -25.14 -22.23
C ALA A 442 5.04 -24.59 -21.89
N VAL A 443 5.59 -25.01 -20.74
CA VAL A 443 6.96 -24.68 -20.34
C VAL A 443 7.99 -25.26 -21.32
N LEU A 444 7.80 -26.48 -21.84
CA LEU A 444 8.66 -27.05 -22.87
C LEU A 444 8.64 -26.22 -24.16
N ASN A 445 7.47 -25.78 -24.61
CA ASN A 445 7.33 -24.93 -25.79
C ASN A 445 8.03 -23.57 -25.61
N LEU A 446 7.85 -22.92 -24.45
CA LEU A 446 8.54 -21.68 -24.11
C LEU A 446 10.06 -21.87 -24.01
N THR A 447 10.51 -23.00 -23.48
CA THR A 447 11.93 -23.36 -23.41
C THR A 447 12.52 -23.53 -24.82
N ALA A 448 11.80 -24.20 -25.73
CA ALA A 448 12.22 -24.35 -27.11
C ALA A 448 12.34 -22.99 -27.82
N ASN A 449 11.39 -22.08 -27.59
CA ASN A 449 11.44 -20.71 -28.11
C ASN A 449 12.68 -19.96 -27.59
N ALA A 450 12.94 -20.02 -26.28
CA ALA A 450 14.11 -19.40 -25.67
C ALA A 450 15.43 -19.97 -26.22
N ARG A 451 15.52 -21.29 -26.41
CA ARG A 451 16.68 -21.94 -27.05
C ARG A 451 16.89 -21.45 -28.48
N LYS A 452 15.81 -21.35 -29.27
CA LYS A 452 15.86 -20.83 -30.64
C LYS A 452 16.40 -19.40 -30.67
N MET A 453 15.92 -18.52 -29.79
CA MET A 453 16.43 -17.14 -29.68
C MET A 453 17.91 -17.08 -29.32
N PHE A 454 18.39 -17.94 -28.42
CA PHE A 454 19.83 -18.01 -28.12
C PHE A 454 20.67 -18.52 -29.30
N SER A 455 20.19 -19.50 -30.06
CA SER A 455 20.87 -20.00 -31.27
C SER A 455 20.90 -18.96 -32.39
N GLU A 456 19.80 -18.23 -32.61
CA GLU A 456 19.73 -17.13 -33.59
C GLU A 456 20.66 -15.96 -33.22
N MET A 457 20.89 -15.74 -31.92
CA MET A 457 21.75 -14.66 -31.42
C MET A 457 23.25 -14.94 -31.57
N ASP A 458 23.71 -16.16 -31.29
CA ASP A 458 25.11 -16.57 -31.48
C ASP A 458 25.22 -18.10 -31.54
N ASN A 459 25.15 -18.64 -32.75
CA ASN A 459 25.05 -20.09 -32.97
C ASN A 459 26.35 -20.84 -32.57
N GLU A 460 27.51 -20.21 -32.76
CA GLU A 460 28.80 -20.81 -32.39
C GLU A 460 28.92 -20.93 -30.86
N LEU A 461 28.63 -19.84 -30.14
CA LEU A 461 28.65 -19.86 -28.68
C LEU A 461 27.59 -20.81 -28.11
N PHE A 462 26.40 -20.84 -28.70
CA PHE A 462 25.33 -21.74 -28.27
C PHE A 462 25.74 -23.21 -28.40
N SER A 463 26.30 -23.59 -29.56
CA SER A 463 26.79 -24.94 -29.82
C SER A 463 27.94 -25.32 -28.87
N ALA A 464 28.87 -24.40 -28.60
CA ALA A 464 29.94 -24.62 -27.63
C ALA A 464 29.40 -24.85 -26.20
N CYS A 465 28.37 -24.10 -25.80
CA CYS A 465 27.71 -24.27 -24.49
C CYS A 465 27.00 -25.64 -24.39
N GLN A 466 26.35 -26.11 -25.46
CA GLN A 466 25.72 -27.42 -25.50
C GLN A 466 26.75 -28.55 -25.35
N LYS A 467 27.85 -28.50 -26.12
CA LYS A 467 28.92 -29.49 -26.01
C LYS A 467 29.51 -29.54 -24.61
N LYS A 468 29.79 -28.37 -24.03
CA LYS A 468 30.30 -28.29 -22.65
C LYS A 468 29.32 -28.87 -21.63
N PHE A 469 28.01 -28.65 -21.83
CA PHE A 469 26.98 -29.24 -20.97
C PHE A 469 26.97 -30.77 -21.07
N GLU A 470 27.08 -31.35 -22.27
CA GLU A 470 27.17 -32.79 -22.46
C GLU A 470 28.41 -33.39 -21.77
N GLU A 471 29.58 -32.77 -21.94
CA GLU A 471 30.83 -33.15 -21.27
C GLU A 471 30.69 -33.08 -19.72
N GLU A 472 30.02 -32.05 -19.19
CA GLU A 472 29.78 -31.90 -17.75
C GLU A 472 28.81 -32.96 -17.20
N GLU A 473 27.76 -33.33 -17.94
CA GLU A 473 26.80 -34.36 -17.53
C GLU A 473 27.44 -35.75 -17.58
N GLU A 474 28.23 -36.08 -18.60
CA GLU A 474 29.01 -37.32 -18.65
C GLU A 474 29.99 -37.43 -17.48
N LYS A 475 30.68 -36.32 -17.17
CA LYS A 475 31.59 -36.27 -16.01
C LYS A 475 30.86 -36.47 -14.69
N LYS A 476 29.66 -35.90 -14.53
CA LYS A 476 28.82 -36.13 -13.33
C LYS A 476 28.41 -37.59 -13.20
N MET A 477 27.92 -38.21 -14.28
CA MET A 477 27.58 -39.63 -14.27
C MET A 477 28.79 -40.50 -13.90
N SER A 478 29.99 -40.18 -14.42
CA SER A 478 31.23 -40.88 -14.05
C SER A 478 31.60 -40.70 -12.57
N VAL A 479 31.40 -39.51 -12.01
CA VAL A 479 31.66 -39.23 -10.58
C VAL A 479 30.65 -39.95 -9.68
N GLU A 480 29.37 -39.96 -10.06
CA GLU A 480 28.32 -40.67 -9.34
C GLU A 480 28.56 -42.19 -9.35
N GLU A 481 29.00 -42.74 -10.49
CA GLU A 481 29.38 -44.15 -10.61
C GLU A 481 30.58 -44.50 -9.72
N LYS A 482 31.62 -43.65 -9.72
CA LYS A 482 32.78 -43.81 -8.82
C LYS A 482 32.37 -43.74 -7.35
N ARG A 483 31.44 -42.84 -7.02
CA ARG A 483 30.89 -42.74 -5.66
C ARG A 483 30.11 -44.00 -5.31
N ARG A 484 29.24 -44.50 -6.19
CA ARG A 484 28.45 -45.72 -5.98
C ARG A 484 29.36 -46.92 -5.71
N THR A 485 30.33 -47.16 -6.59
CA THR A 485 31.30 -48.27 -6.45
C THR A 485 32.12 -48.16 -5.17
N THR A 486 32.49 -46.94 -4.76
CA THR A 486 33.17 -46.71 -3.46
C THR A 486 32.27 -47.07 -2.28
N TRP A 487 30.98 -46.71 -2.32
CA TRP A 487 30.01 -47.08 -1.28
C TRP A 487 29.75 -48.58 -1.24
N GLU A 488 29.60 -49.24 -2.39
CA GLU A 488 29.44 -50.70 -2.48
C GLU A 488 30.65 -51.43 -1.92
N TRP A 489 31.86 -50.95 -2.21
CA TRP A 489 33.09 -51.50 -1.63
C TRP A 489 33.15 -51.33 -0.11
N LEU A 490 32.74 -50.16 0.41
CA LEU A 490 32.67 -49.90 1.86
C LEU A 490 31.64 -50.81 2.55
N GLU A 491 30.45 -50.98 1.95
CA GLU A 491 29.41 -51.88 2.47
C GLU A 491 29.88 -53.33 2.46
N ALA A 492 30.51 -53.78 1.36
CA ALA A 492 31.10 -55.11 1.27
C ALA A 492 32.15 -55.31 2.38
N ALA A 493 33.10 -54.38 2.54
CA ALA A 493 34.13 -54.42 3.57
C ALA A 493 33.55 -54.42 5.00
N ALA A 494 32.46 -53.68 5.24
CA ALA A 494 31.77 -53.65 6.54
C ALA A 494 30.92 -54.91 6.80
N SER A 495 30.39 -55.56 5.75
CA SER A 495 29.60 -56.80 5.85
C SER A 495 30.45 -58.03 6.17
N PHE A 496 31.76 -57.97 5.92
CA PHE A 496 32.72 -58.94 6.44
C PHE A 496 32.83 -58.79 7.96
N LYS A 497 31.93 -59.47 8.70
CA LYS A 497 32.16 -59.74 10.12
C LYS A 497 33.44 -60.56 10.25
N PRO A 498 34.39 -60.18 11.14
CA PRO A 498 35.52 -61.03 11.43
C PRO A 498 34.98 -62.33 12.05
N VAL A 499 35.16 -63.46 11.37
CA VAL A 499 35.07 -64.78 12.00
C VAL A 499 36.29 -64.90 12.92
N THR A 500 36.21 -64.27 14.08
CA THR A 500 37.06 -64.59 15.23
C THR A 500 36.15 -64.69 16.44
N GLY A 501 35.63 -65.89 16.65
CA GLY A 501 35.44 -66.34 18.02
C GLY A 501 36.79 -66.23 18.73
N ASN A 502 36.84 -65.49 19.83
CA ASN A 502 37.91 -65.46 20.82
C ASN A 502 39.34 -65.70 20.28
N THR A 503 39.92 -64.73 19.57
CA THR A 503 41.38 -64.66 19.54
C THR A 503 41.80 -63.19 19.52
N ALA A 504 42.46 -62.78 20.61
CA ALA A 504 43.00 -61.44 20.78
C ALA A 504 43.99 -61.13 19.65
N VAL A 505 43.63 -60.20 18.77
CA VAL A 505 44.59 -59.62 17.82
C VAL A 505 45.32 -58.49 18.54
N LEU A 506 46.55 -58.79 18.97
CA LEU A 506 47.50 -57.80 19.45
C LEU A 506 47.74 -56.74 18.37
N VAL A 507 47.30 -55.52 18.65
CA VAL A 507 47.66 -54.33 17.88
C VAL A 507 49.17 -54.15 17.99
N ARG A 508 49.91 -54.49 16.94
CA ARG A 508 51.33 -54.14 16.82
C ARG A 508 51.42 -52.74 16.21
N ALA A 509 51.73 -51.76 17.04
CA ALA A 509 52.08 -50.42 16.59
C ALA A 509 53.28 -50.50 15.64
N VAL A 510 53.11 -50.05 14.41
CA VAL A 510 54.23 -49.78 13.50
C VAL A 510 54.40 -48.28 13.43
N SER A 511 55.60 -47.87 13.83
CA SER A 511 56.13 -46.52 13.97
C SER A 511 56.11 -45.71 12.68
N SER A 512 55.89 -44.41 12.85
CA SER A 512 56.15 -43.34 11.88
C SER A 512 57.52 -43.44 11.20
N GLY A 513 57.52 -43.37 9.87
CA GLY A 513 58.71 -43.14 9.05
C GLY A 513 58.36 -42.18 7.90
N ALA A 514 58.94 -40.99 7.94
CA ALA A 514 58.82 -39.97 6.90
C ALA A 514 59.47 -40.41 5.58
N ALA A 515 58.84 -40.07 4.45
CA ALA A 515 59.53 -39.94 3.17
C ALA A 515 58.88 -38.81 2.36
N VAL A 516 59.71 -37.83 2.03
CA VAL A 516 59.47 -36.61 1.25
C VAL A 516 59.86 -36.87 -0.22
N ALA A 517 59.20 -36.15 -1.15
CA ALA A 517 59.53 -35.93 -2.57
C ALA A 517 59.27 -37.11 -3.55
N THR A 518 58.85 -36.93 -4.81
CA THR A 518 59.00 -35.80 -5.75
C THR A 518 57.90 -35.87 -6.82
N LEU A 519 57.34 -34.73 -7.19
CA LEU A 519 56.69 -34.50 -8.48
C LEU A 519 57.78 -34.30 -9.54
N SER A 520 57.63 -35.00 -10.67
CA SER A 520 58.23 -34.66 -11.97
C SER A 520 57.20 -34.95 -13.04
#